data_AF-A0A9Q1GCQ3-F1
#
_entry.id   AF-A0A9Q1GCQ3-F1
#
_cell.length_a   1.000
_cell.length_b   1.000
_cell.length_c   1.000
_cell.angle_alpha   90.00
_cell.angle_beta   90.00
_cell.angle_gamma   90.00
#
_symmetry.space_group_name_H-M   'P 1'
#
loop_
_entity.id
_entity.type
_entity.pdbx_description
1 polymer ?
#
loop_
_entity_poly.entity_id
_entity_poly.type
_entity_poly.pdbx_seq_one_letter_code
_entity_poly.pdbx_strand_id
1 'polypeptide(L)'
;MFPDSAIARKYSAGKTKATQLIKEGVQIHRLEKEMCRLIRQFLGYLIPARAIMDVPLREVEYGEGHQLVDEDLFIGAKTKAFIINAELPVSSKKKIFQTVRTFYEAVLRKMFTSFPLDSQLLKDLRVLDPASRLDITPGTGSRY
;
A
#
# COMPACT_ATOMS: atom_id res chain seq x y z
N MET A 1 29.03 39.69 -1.12
CA MET A 1 27.94 40.68 -1.17
C MET A 1 26.64 39.90 -1.29
N PHE A 2 25.91 39.74 -0.19
CA PHE A 2 24.64 39.00 -0.18
C PHE A 2 23.52 39.89 -0.75
N PRO A 3 22.61 39.34 -1.57
CA PRO A 3 21.54 40.15 -2.15
C PRO A 3 20.60 40.63 -1.05
N ASP A 4 20.21 41.90 -1.18
CA ASP A 4 19.43 42.65 -0.21
C ASP A 4 18.08 41.95 0.08
N SER A 5 17.66 41.96 1.35
CA SER A 5 16.49 41.21 1.85
C SER A 5 15.17 41.57 1.15
N ALA A 6 15.11 42.75 0.51
CA ALA A 6 14.00 43.20 -0.31
C ALA A 6 13.88 42.43 -1.65
N ILE A 7 15.01 42.01 -2.22
CA ILE A 7 15.04 41.20 -3.45
C ILE A 7 14.60 39.77 -3.12
N ALA A 8 15.09 39.19 -2.02
CA ALA A 8 14.71 37.85 -1.56
C ALA A 8 13.19 37.70 -1.31
N ARG A 9 12.53 38.77 -0.86
CA ARG A 9 11.07 38.79 -0.63
C ARG A 9 10.25 38.67 -1.93
N LYS A 10 10.79 39.09 -3.08
CA LYS A 10 10.16 38.87 -4.40
C LYS A 10 10.30 37.43 -4.90
N TYR A 11 11.23 36.66 -4.34
CA TYR A 11 11.44 35.24 -4.63
C TYR A 11 10.86 34.31 -3.55
N SER A 12 10.11 34.83 -2.56
CA SER A 12 9.32 33.98 -1.66
C SER A 12 8.13 33.43 -2.45
N ALA A 13 8.40 32.40 -3.24
CA ALA A 13 7.42 31.70 -4.06
C ALA A 13 6.43 30.96 -3.15
N GLY A 14 5.40 31.68 -2.71
CA GLY A 14 4.14 31.06 -2.30
C GLY A 14 3.62 30.26 -3.48
N LYS A 15 3.78 28.93 -3.43
CA LYS A 15 3.21 27.90 -4.31
C LYS A 15 3.04 28.38 -5.77
N THR A 16 4.08 28.24 -6.59
CA THR A 16 3.99 28.45 -8.04
C THR A 16 3.02 27.44 -8.68
N LYS A 17 2.41 27.78 -9.83
CA LYS A 17 1.49 26.91 -10.59
C LYS A 17 2.05 25.50 -10.87
N ALA A 18 3.38 25.36 -10.89
CA ALA A 18 4.08 24.07 -10.96
C ALA A 18 3.70 23.13 -9.79
N THR A 19 3.56 23.64 -8.56
CA THR A 19 3.10 22.84 -7.40
C THR A 19 1.64 22.39 -7.49
N GLN A 20 0.78 23.11 -8.22
CA GLN A 20 -0.62 22.71 -8.42
C GLN A 20 -0.76 21.63 -9.51
N LEU A 21 0.01 21.70 -10.58
CA LEU A 21 0.04 20.67 -11.64
C LEU A 21 0.49 19.29 -11.13
N ILE A 22 1.28 19.24 -10.05
CA ILE A 22 1.72 17.97 -9.45
C ILE A 22 0.57 17.21 -8.76
N LYS A 23 -0.53 17.88 -8.38
CA LYS A 23 -1.69 17.17 -7.77
C LYS A 23 -2.46 16.32 -8.78
N GLU A 24 -2.49 16.70 -10.06
CA GLU A 24 -3.20 16.00 -11.14
C GLU A 24 -2.28 15.27 -12.13
N GLY A 25 -0.95 15.46 -12.01
CA GLY A 25 0.05 14.78 -12.83
C GLY A 25 0.32 13.32 -12.43
N VAL A 26 1.19 12.65 -13.19
CA VAL A 26 1.58 11.24 -12.97
C VAL A 26 2.21 11.04 -11.58
N GLN A 27 1.49 10.35 -10.68
CA GLN A 27 1.88 10.16 -9.27
C GLN A 27 2.80 8.93 -9.06
N ILE A 28 3.79 8.74 -9.94
CA ILE A 28 4.65 7.54 -9.93
C ILE A 28 5.38 7.33 -8.59
N HIS A 29 5.68 8.40 -7.85
CA HIS A 29 6.27 8.36 -6.52
C HIS A 29 5.44 7.61 -5.47
N ARG A 30 4.12 7.44 -5.71
CA ARG A 30 3.22 6.68 -4.84
C ARG A 30 3.15 5.20 -5.20
N LEU A 31 3.63 4.82 -6.38
CA LEU A 31 3.38 3.50 -6.96
C LEU A 31 3.92 2.37 -6.07
N GLU A 32 5.15 2.51 -5.56
CA GLU A 32 5.73 1.53 -4.62
C GLU A 32 4.84 1.36 -3.38
N LYS A 33 4.47 2.47 -2.74
CA LYS A 33 3.63 2.47 -1.54
C LYS A 33 2.26 1.85 -1.81
N GLU A 34 1.64 2.17 -2.94
CA GLU A 34 0.32 1.65 -3.31
C GLU A 34 0.35 0.16 -3.68
N MET A 35 1.38 -0.31 -4.38
CA MET A 35 1.57 -1.75 -4.62
C MET A 35 1.74 -2.51 -3.31
N CYS A 36 2.58 -1.99 -2.40
CA CYS A 36 2.78 -2.57 -1.07
C CYS A 36 1.47 -2.57 -0.26
N ARG A 37 0.72 -1.46 -0.28
CA ARG A 37 -0.58 -1.34 0.38
C ARG A 37 -1.58 -2.37 -0.14
N LEU A 38 -1.64 -2.54 -1.46
CA LEU A 38 -2.55 -3.48 -2.11
C LEU A 38 -2.21 -4.93 -1.72
N ILE A 39 -0.93 -5.31 -1.74
CA ILE A 39 -0.51 -6.65 -1.28
C ILE A 39 -0.90 -6.87 0.18
N ARG A 40 -0.62 -5.91 1.07
CA ARG A 40 -1.00 -6.01 2.50
C ARG A 40 -2.51 -6.15 2.68
N GLN A 41 -3.30 -5.46 1.88
CA GLN A 41 -4.76 -5.56 1.90
C GLN A 41 -5.22 -6.99 1.52
N PHE A 42 -4.67 -7.57 0.46
CA PHE A 42 -5.01 -8.93 0.06
C PHE A 42 -4.50 -10.00 1.04
N LEU A 43 -3.32 -9.79 1.64
CA LEU A 43 -2.83 -10.63 2.73
C LEU A 43 -3.81 -10.58 3.92
N GLY A 44 -4.28 -9.39 4.31
CA GLY A 44 -5.22 -9.22 5.41
C GLY A 44 -6.60 -9.85 5.18
N TYR A 45 -6.94 -10.20 3.95
CA TYR A 45 -8.14 -10.97 3.63
C TYR A 45 -7.98 -12.47 3.85
N LEU A 46 -6.74 -12.96 3.89
CA LEU A 46 -6.40 -14.38 3.94
C LEU A 46 -5.77 -14.80 5.27
N ILE A 47 -4.92 -13.96 5.87
CA ILE A 47 -4.14 -14.29 7.08
C ILE A 47 -4.36 -13.25 8.20
N PRO A 48 -4.12 -13.62 9.47
CA PRO A 48 -4.24 -12.70 10.60
C PRO A 48 -3.33 -11.47 10.47
N ALA A 49 -3.81 -10.29 10.88
CA ALA A 49 -3.04 -9.05 10.84
C ALA A 49 -1.68 -9.16 11.56
N ARG A 50 -1.63 -9.89 12.69
CA ARG A 50 -0.39 -10.16 13.45
C ARG A 50 0.72 -10.84 12.63
N ALA A 51 0.37 -11.59 11.59
CA ALA A 51 1.34 -12.25 10.71
C ALA A 51 1.88 -11.31 9.62
N ILE A 52 1.28 -10.12 9.48
CA ILE A 52 1.62 -9.12 8.45
C ILE A 52 2.32 -7.92 9.08
N MET A 53 1.93 -7.53 10.30
CA MET A 53 2.47 -6.37 11.00
C MET A 53 3.98 -6.50 11.16
N ASP A 54 4.71 -5.46 10.72
CA ASP A 54 6.16 -5.33 10.82
C ASP A 54 7.00 -6.40 10.08
N VAL A 55 6.35 -7.28 9.31
CA VAL A 55 7.04 -8.26 8.45
C VAL A 55 7.27 -7.67 7.05
N PRO A 56 8.48 -7.82 6.46
CA PRO A 56 8.73 -7.52 5.06
C PRO A 56 7.81 -8.33 4.14
N LEU A 57 7.22 -7.68 3.14
CA LEU A 57 6.16 -8.30 2.32
C LEU A 57 6.55 -9.64 1.68
N ARG A 58 7.83 -9.81 1.30
CA ARG A 58 8.32 -11.05 0.67
C ARG A 58 8.51 -12.20 1.66
N GLU A 59 8.58 -11.91 2.95
CA GLU A 59 8.80 -12.88 4.03
C GLU A 59 7.48 -13.34 4.67
N VAL A 60 6.36 -12.73 4.30
CA VAL A 60 5.05 -13.09 4.84
C VAL A 60 4.63 -14.45 4.28
N GLU A 61 4.48 -15.44 5.18
CA GLU A 61 3.93 -16.75 4.87
C GLU A 61 2.39 -16.71 4.85
N TYR A 62 1.78 -17.18 3.76
CA TYR A 62 0.33 -17.16 3.57
C TYR A 62 -0.26 -18.49 3.05
N GLY A 63 0.55 -19.54 3.02
CA GLY A 63 0.11 -20.89 2.62
C GLY A 63 -0.80 -21.57 3.66
N GLU A 64 -1.18 -22.80 3.36
CA GLU A 64 -1.99 -23.64 4.26
C GLU A 64 -1.36 -23.70 5.66
N GLY A 65 -2.14 -23.38 6.71
CA GLY A 65 -1.69 -23.32 8.11
C GLY A 65 -1.54 -21.91 8.69
N HIS A 66 -1.34 -20.88 7.86
CA HIS A 66 -1.22 -19.48 8.32
C HIS A 66 -2.50 -18.67 8.12
N GLN A 67 -3.51 -19.27 7.49
CA GLN A 67 -4.72 -18.59 7.06
C GLN A 67 -5.74 -18.45 8.17
N LEU A 68 -6.62 -17.45 8.03
CA LEU A 68 -7.79 -17.25 8.86
C LEU A 68 -8.72 -18.47 8.81
N VAL A 69 -9.50 -18.68 9.86
CA VAL A 69 -10.62 -19.64 9.85
C VAL A 69 -11.70 -19.20 8.88
N ASP A 70 -12.57 -20.12 8.45
CA ASP A 70 -13.59 -19.86 7.42
C ASP A 70 -14.50 -18.69 7.81
N GLU A 71 -14.85 -18.53 9.08
CA GLU A 71 -15.71 -17.48 9.60
C GLU A 71 -15.09 -16.07 9.49
N ASP A 72 -13.76 -16.00 9.61
CA ASP A 72 -12.99 -14.75 9.61
C ASP A 72 -12.47 -14.39 8.21
N LEU A 73 -12.54 -15.32 7.25
CA LEU A 73 -12.12 -15.09 5.88
C LEU A 73 -12.97 -13.98 5.22
N PHE A 74 -12.30 -13.07 4.52
CA PHE A 74 -13.00 -11.99 3.84
C PHE A 74 -13.66 -12.49 2.54
N ILE A 75 -14.99 -12.58 2.51
CA ILE A 75 -15.77 -12.99 1.33
C ILE A 75 -16.78 -11.93 0.86
N GLY A 76 -16.76 -10.77 1.53
CA GLY A 76 -17.72 -9.67 1.35
C GLY A 76 -19.05 -9.91 2.09
N ALA A 77 -19.69 -8.82 2.53
CA ALA A 77 -20.87 -8.86 3.38
C ALA A 77 -22.07 -9.58 2.71
N LYS A 78 -22.28 -9.37 1.41
CA LYS A 78 -23.38 -10.00 0.66
C LYS A 78 -23.24 -11.52 0.61
N THR A 79 -22.04 -12.01 0.28
CA THR A 79 -21.73 -13.44 0.21
C THR A 79 -21.80 -14.07 1.59
N LYS A 80 -21.28 -13.39 2.63
CA LYS A 80 -21.36 -13.87 4.01
C LYS A 80 -22.81 -14.01 4.47
N ALA A 81 -23.65 -13.00 4.20
CA ALA A 81 -25.08 -13.05 4.48
C ALA A 81 -25.77 -14.19 3.71
N PHE A 82 -25.41 -14.41 2.44
CA PHE A 82 -25.94 -15.52 1.66
C PHE A 82 -25.56 -16.88 2.26
N ILE A 83 -24.30 -17.09 2.69
CA ILE A 83 -23.87 -18.37 3.30
C ILE A 83 -24.55 -18.64 4.64
N ILE A 84 -24.86 -17.59 5.40
CA ILE A 84 -25.57 -17.68 6.70
C ILE A 84 -27.05 -17.98 6.47
N ASN A 85 -27.71 -17.24 5.58
CA ASN A 85 -29.15 -17.31 5.36
C ASN A 85 -29.55 -18.50 4.47
N ALA A 86 -28.66 -18.94 3.58
CA ALA A 86 -28.90 -20.12 2.78
C ALA A 86 -28.58 -21.37 3.61
N GLU A 87 -29.52 -22.30 3.67
CA GLU A 87 -29.33 -23.65 4.21
C GLU A 87 -28.47 -24.50 3.26
N LEU A 88 -27.24 -24.05 3.02
CA LEU A 88 -26.28 -24.77 2.19
C LEU A 88 -25.74 -25.98 2.95
N PRO A 89 -25.57 -27.13 2.27
CA PRO A 89 -24.84 -28.27 2.82
C PRO A 89 -23.45 -27.84 3.28
N VAL A 90 -22.97 -28.45 4.39
CA VAL A 90 -21.63 -28.18 4.96
C VAL A 90 -20.53 -28.38 3.92
N SER A 91 -20.66 -29.38 3.05
CA SER A 91 -19.73 -29.64 1.95
C SER A 91 -19.64 -28.50 0.94
N SER A 92 -20.77 -27.86 0.62
CA SER A 92 -20.83 -26.70 -0.28
C SER A 92 -20.21 -25.47 0.36
N LYS A 93 -20.47 -25.22 1.65
CA LYS A 93 -19.86 -24.11 2.40
C LYS A 93 -18.33 -24.23 2.40
N LYS A 94 -17.81 -25.42 2.72
CA LYS A 94 -16.37 -25.69 2.72
C LYS A 94 -15.74 -25.48 1.33
N LYS A 95 -16.41 -25.92 0.26
CA LYS A 95 -15.94 -25.69 -1.12
C LYS A 95 -15.87 -24.19 -1.48
N ILE A 96 -16.83 -23.39 -1.03
CA ILE A 96 -16.82 -21.94 -1.25
C ILE A 96 -15.59 -21.32 -0.57
N PHE A 97 -15.37 -21.61 0.71
CA PHE A 97 -14.20 -21.07 1.43
C PHE A 97 -12.88 -21.54 0.81
N GLN A 98 -12.77 -22.81 0.43
CA GLN A 98 -11.58 -23.31 -0.27
C GLN A 98 -11.33 -22.55 -1.58
N THR A 99 -12.38 -22.31 -2.37
CA THR A 99 -12.27 -21.58 -3.64
C THR A 99 -11.79 -20.14 -3.41
N VAL A 100 -12.29 -19.49 -2.37
CA VAL A 100 -11.87 -18.12 -1.99
C VAL A 100 -10.40 -18.10 -1.57
N ARG A 101 -9.95 -19.09 -0.78
CA ARG A 101 -8.53 -19.22 -0.39
C ARG A 101 -7.65 -19.35 -1.62
N THR A 102 -7.97 -20.29 -2.51
CA THR A 102 -7.22 -20.48 -3.77
C THR A 102 -7.23 -19.22 -4.63
N PHE A 103 -8.34 -18.48 -4.69
CA PHE A 103 -8.41 -17.21 -5.40
C PHE A 103 -7.43 -16.19 -4.81
N TYR A 104 -7.43 -15.98 -3.49
CA TYR A 104 -6.53 -15.01 -2.86
C TYR A 104 -5.06 -15.41 -2.99
N GLU A 105 -4.72 -16.69 -2.84
CA GLU A 105 -3.38 -17.20 -3.10
C GLU A 105 -2.94 -16.93 -4.55
N ALA A 106 -3.81 -17.19 -5.53
CA ALA A 106 -3.51 -16.95 -6.93
C ALA A 106 -3.29 -15.45 -7.23
N VAL A 107 -4.10 -14.58 -6.62
CA VAL A 107 -3.95 -13.12 -6.73
C VAL A 107 -2.64 -12.67 -6.10
N LEU A 108 -2.34 -13.10 -4.87
CA LEU A 108 -1.09 -12.77 -4.18
C LEU A 108 0.12 -13.22 -4.98
N ARG A 109 0.12 -14.47 -5.47
CA ARG A 109 1.16 -14.99 -6.36
C ARG A 109 1.32 -14.13 -7.62
N LYS A 110 0.22 -13.70 -8.24
CA LYS A 110 0.27 -12.81 -9.41
C LYS A 110 0.85 -11.43 -9.05
N MET A 111 0.48 -10.86 -7.91
CA MET A 111 1.01 -9.57 -7.45
C MET A 111 2.51 -9.66 -7.18
N PHE A 112 2.97 -10.66 -6.42
CA PHE A 112 4.39 -10.83 -6.10
C PHE A 112 5.27 -11.09 -7.33
N THR A 113 4.71 -11.70 -8.38
CA THR A 113 5.43 -11.95 -9.65
C THR A 113 5.38 -10.77 -10.61
N SER A 114 4.31 -9.96 -10.57
CA SER A 114 4.12 -8.86 -11.52
C SER A 114 4.61 -7.51 -11.00
N PHE A 115 4.63 -7.32 -9.68
CA PHE A 115 5.02 -6.04 -9.09
C PHE A 115 6.55 -5.96 -8.93
N PRO A 116 7.19 -4.89 -9.40
CA PRO A 116 8.63 -4.68 -9.24
C PRO A 116 8.97 -4.17 -7.84
N LEU A 117 8.69 -4.97 -6.80
CA LEU A 117 8.87 -4.59 -5.39
C LEU A 117 10.32 -4.29 -5.01
N ASP A 118 11.28 -4.87 -5.74
CA ASP A 118 12.72 -4.67 -5.50
C ASP A 118 13.30 -3.51 -6.31
N SER A 119 12.50 -2.82 -7.12
CA SER A 119 12.97 -1.71 -7.93
C SER A 119 13.47 -0.56 -7.07
N GLN A 120 14.79 -0.34 -7.08
CA GLN A 120 15.41 0.78 -6.37
C GLN A 120 14.89 2.13 -6.91
N LEU A 121 14.68 2.24 -8.22
CA LEU A 121 14.10 3.43 -8.84
C LEU A 121 12.75 3.81 -8.21
N LEU A 122 11.84 2.85 -8.03
CA LEU A 122 10.53 3.13 -7.44
C LEU A 122 10.62 3.52 -5.95
N LYS A 123 11.61 2.97 -5.24
CA LYS A 123 11.90 3.36 -3.85
C LYS A 123 12.44 4.80 -3.79
N ASP A 124 13.35 5.15 -4.70
CA ASP A 124 13.98 6.47 -4.76
C ASP A 124 12.99 7.56 -5.17
N LEU A 125 12.03 7.26 -6.04
CA LEU A 125 11.00 8.21 -6.47
C LEU A 125 10.14 8.75 -5.32
N ARG A 126 10.16 8.12 -4.13
CA ARG A 126 9.52 8.63 -2.92
C ARG A 126 9.97 10.05 -2.55
N VAL A 127 11.18 10.47 -2.89
CA VAL A 127 11.67 11.85 -2.61
C VAL A 127 10.86 12.94 -3.34
N LEU A 128 10.09 12.54 -4.36
CA LEU A 128 9.19 13.42 -5.09
C LEU A 128 7.84 13.59 -4.40
N ASP A 129 7.53 12.79 -3.38
CA ASP A 129 6.29 12.93 -2.61
C ASP A 129 6.29 14.28 -1.86
N PRO A 130 5.34 15.19 -2.16
CA PRO A 130 5.26 16.46 -1.45
C PRO A 130 5.04 16.27 0.06
N ALA A 131 4.42 15.16 0.48
CA ALA A 131 4.16 14.87 1.89
C ALA A 131 5.45 14.47 2.65
N SER A 132 6.40 13.80 1.99
CA SER A 132 7.67 13.40 2.62
C SER A 132 8.66 14.55 2.76
N ARG A 133 8.38 15.72 2.18
CA ARG A 133 9.22 16.92 2.28
C ARG A 133 8.96 17.76 3.53
N LEU A 134 7.90 17.45 4.30
CA LEU A 134 7.49 18.24 5.46
C LEU A 134 8.36 18.01 6.71
N ASP A 135 9.23 16.99 6.70
CA ASP A 135 10.13 16.67 7.82
C ASP A 135 11.51 17.35 7.74
N ILE A 136 11.73 18.22 6.74
CA ILE A 136 12.95 19.02 6.67
C ILE A 136 12.73 20.31 7.47
N THR A 137 13.07 20.29 8.76
CA THR A 137 13.19 21.51 9.56
C THR A 137 14.26 22.42 8.92
N PRO A 138 13.92 23.65 8.49
CA PRO A 138 14.91 24.55 7.91
C PRO A 138 15.78 25.11 9.04
N GLY A 139 16.92 24.47 9.32
CA GLY A 139 17.85 25.01 10.31
C GLY A 139 18.87 24.00 10.81
N THR A 140 19.90 23.72 10.02
CA THR A 140 21.26 23.38 10.51
C THR A 140 22.22 23.36 9.31
N GLY A 141 22.23 24.44 8.53
CA GLY A 141 23.38 24.74 7.67
C GLY A 141 24.50 25.27 8.55
N SER A 142 25.35 24.37 9.05
CA SER A 142 26.60 24.76 9.71
C SER A 142 27.47 25.47 8.68
N ARG A 143 27.78 26.74 8.96
CA ARG A 143 28.72 27.55 8.18
C ARG A 143 30.13 26.99 8.42
N TYR A 144 30.77 26.54 7.35
CA TYR A 144 32.24 26.55 7.24
C TYR A 144 32.62 27.65 6.26
#